data_AF-A0A9D4ET58-F1
#
_entry.id   AF-A0A9D4ET58-F1
#
_cell.length_a   1.000
_cell.length_b   1.000
_cell.length_c   1.000
_cell.angle_alpha   90.00
_cell.angle_beta   90.00
_cell.angle_gamma   90.00
#
_symmetry.space_group_name_H-M   'P 1'
#
loop_
_entity.id
_entity.type
_entity.pdbx_description
1 polymer ?
#
loop_
_entity_poly.entity_id
_entity_poly.type
_entity_poly.pdbx_seq_one_letter_code
_entity_poly.pdbx_strand_id
1 'polypeptide(L)'
;MAAPTANVKDAEENWHYVDRIKPSKKFFKAYLNKFENCDFYQMEYKTCTSFQGKLNQYYLYGDTQDCGHWKHLHSMCKDYLLTSDIKLEERLVEHEFQRSHHRVQEARANDVWEYRTEPPDDWFKPVEHEKTHEEKDWLEKISLLPAITAARSDSMEESKQRTPGEIDDFEYLKSIAGKSSVKTNAENMQNVNNTSGQTSTASRCVIS
;
A
#
# COMPACT_ATOMS: atom_id res chain seq x y z
N MET A 1 -11.39 32.19 -24.71
CA MET A 1 -10.00 31.79 -24.90
C MET A 1 -10.02 30.28 -24.98
N ALA A 2 -9.78 29.70 -26.16
CA ALA A 2 -9.76 28.26 -26.33
C ALA A 2 -8.41 27.73 -25.83
N ALA A 3 -8.42 26.67 -25.02
CA ALA A 3 -7.19 25.95 -24.71
C ALA A 3 -6.56 25.46 -26.02
N PRO A 4 -5.23 25.51 -26.16
CA PRO A 4 -4.57 24.95 -27.33
C PRO A 4 -4.93 23.47 -27.41
N THR A 5 -5.64 23.08 -28.48
CA THR A 5 -5.90 21.68 -28.78
C THR A 5 -4.56 21.06 -29.15
N ALA A 6 -3.95 20.34 -28.21
CA ALA A 6 -2.86 19.44 -28.54
C ALA A 6 -3.35 18.55 -29.69
N ASN A 7 -2.68 18.65 -30.82
CA ASN A 7 -3.01 17.91 -32.02
C ASN A 7 -2.94 16.41 -31.70
N VAL A 8 -4.09 15.74 -31.71
CA VAL A 8 -4.26 14.33 -31.29
C VAL A 8 -3.30 13.39 -32.05
N LYS A 9 -2.87 13.78 -33.25
CA LYS A 9 -1.93 13.02 -34.07
C LYS A 9 -0.50 12.99 -33.51
N ASP A 10 -0.10 13.99 -32.74
CA ASP A 10 1.25 14.07 -32.18
C ASP A 10 1.37 13.27 -30.86
N ALA A 11 0.24 12.89 -30.25
CA ALA A 11 0.18 12.02 -29.08
C ALA A 11 0.29 10.52 -29.45
N GLU A 12 -0.13 10.13 -30.66
CA GLU A 12 -0.06 8.74 -31.16
C GLU A 12 1.35 8.34 -31.66
N GLU A 13 2.20 9.29 -32.08
CA GLU A 13 3.56 8.97 -32.54
C GLU A 13 4.59 8.83 -31.39
N ASN A 14 4.24 9.22 -30.16
CA ASN A 14 5.15 9.18 -29.00
C ASN A 14 5.00 7.94 -28.10
N TRP A 15 4.13 6.98 -28.47
CA TRP A 15 3.96 5.72 -27.75
C TRP A 15 5.24 4.87 -27.74
N HIS A 16 6.14 5.07 -28.70
CA HIS A 16 7.42 4.36 -28.81
C HIS A 16 8.55 4.92 -27.93
N TYR A 17 8.32 5.99 -27.14
CA TYR A 17 9.35 6.57 -26.29
C TYR A 17 9.56 5.80 -24.97
N VAL A 18 8.49 5.24 -24.42
CA VAL A 18 8.51 4.46 -23.17
C VAL A 18 9.11 3.06 -23.35
N ASP A 19 9.13 2.52 -24.58
CA ASP A 19 9.71 1.22 -24.94
C ASP A 19 11.23 1.07 -24.58
N ARG A 20 11.92 2.18 -24.29
CA ARG A 20 13.35 2.19 -23.94
C ARG A 20 13.66 2.33 -22.45
N ILE A 21 12.68 2.65 -21.60
CA ILE A 21 12.94 2.86 -20.17
C ILE A 21 12.50 1.61 -19.42
N LYS A 22 13.44 0.66 -19.23
CA LYS A 22 13.16 -0.51 -18.38
C LYS A 22 13.07 -0.07 -16.91
N PRO A 23 11.96 -0.34 -16.20
CA PRO A 23 11.88 -0.02 -14.79
C PRO A 23 12.94 -0.78 -14.00
N SER A 24 13.59 -0.10 -13.04
CA SER A 24 14.55 -0.75 -12.15
C SER A 24 13.86 -1.86 -11.33
N LYS A 25 14.61 -2.90 -10.94
CA LYS A 25 14.09 -4.02 -10.12
C LYS A 25 13.34 -3.57 -8.86
N LYS A 26 13.74 -2.44 -8.27
CA LYS A 26 13.08 -1.85 -7.09
C LYS A 26 11.69 -1.27 -7.45
N PHE A 27 11.55 -0.68 -8.64
CA PHE A 27 10.28 -0.18 -9.15
C PHE A 27 9.34 -1.33 -9.52
N PHE A 28 9.87 -2.41 -10.09
CA PHE A 28 9.13 -3.65 -10.36
C PHE A 28 8.33 -4.12 -9.14
N LYS A 29 8.97 -4.20 -7.97
CA LYS A 29 8.31 -4.64 -6.72
C LYS A 29 7.15 -3.74 -6.27
N ALA A 30 7.24 -2.43 -6.48
CA ALA A 30 6.17 -1.50 -6.10
C ALA A 30 4.91 -1.65 -6.98
N TYR A 31 5.11 -1.93 -8.28
CA TYR A 31 4.00 -2.25 -9.18
C TYR A 31 3.41 -3.63 -8.85
N LEU A 32 4.24 -4.59 -8.41
CA LEU A 32 3.80 -5.95 -8.14
C LEU A 32 2.68 -6.06 -7.09
N ASN A 33 2.77 -5.29 -6.01
CA ASN A 33 1.73 -5.25 -4.96
C ASN A 33 0.35 -4.83 -5.51
N LYS A 34 0.31 -4.11 -6.62
CA LYS A 34 -0.94 -3.65 -7.24
C LYS A 34 -1.69 -4.77 -7.96
N PHE A 35 -1.03 -5.87 -8.31
CA PHE A 35 -1.64 -7.02 -8.97
C PHE A 35 -2.12 -8.09 -7.99
N GLU A 36 -1.84 -7.98 -6.69
CA GLU A 36 -2.16 -9.01 -5.69
C GLU A 36 -3.65 -9.38 -5.64
N ASN A 37 -4.55 -8.46 -6.02
CA ASN A 37 -5.99 -8.76 -6.06
C ASN A 37 -6.68 -8.55 -7.43
N CYS A 38 -6.00 -8.04 -8.47
CA CYS A 38 -6.57 -7.66 -9.78
C CYS A 38 -7.81 -6.75 -9.78
N ASP A 39 -8.45 -6.51 -8.64
CA ASP A 39 -9.67 -5.73 -8.45
C ASP A 39 -9.51 -4.30 -8.95
N PHE A 40 -8.30 -3.76 -8.83
CA PHE A 40 -7.94 -2.46 -9.38
C PHE A 40 -8.34 -2.33 -10.86
N TYR A 41 -7.98 -3.28 -11.72
CA TYR A 41 -8.32 -3.22 -13.15
C TYR A 41 -9.81 -3.37 -13.39
N GLN A 42 -10.50 -4.16 -12.57
CA GLN A 42 -11.94 -4.30 -12.66
C GLN A 42 -12.66 -3.00 -12.28
N MET A 43 -12.18 -2.31 -11.24
CA MET A 43 -12.70 -1.01 -10.82
C MET A 43 -12.48 0.03 -11.91
N GLU A 44 -11.29 0.11 -12.49
CA GLU A 44 -11.00 1.04 -13.60
C GLU A 44 -11.90 0.77 -14.82
N TYR A 45 -12.11 -0.50 -15.19
CA TYR A 45 -13.04 -0.85 -16.25
C TYR A 45 -14.47 -0.41 -15.95
N LYS A 46 -14.96 -0.65 -14.73
CA LYS A 46 -16.30 -0.23 -14.29
C LYS A 46 -16.43 1.29 -14.31
N THR A 47 -15.44 2.02 -13.81
CA THR A 47 -15.42 3.48 -13.83
C THR A 47 -15.41 4.00 -15.25
N CYS A 48 -14.55 3.47 -16.12
CA CYS A 48 -14.44 3.88 -17.53
C CYS A 48 -15.75 3.66 -18.32
N THR A 49 -16.44 2.55 -18.05
CA THR A 49 -17.71 2.19 -18.72
C THR A 49 -18.95 2.79 -18.09
N SER A 50 -18.85 3.30 -16.85
CA SER A 50 -19.96 3.95 -16.17
C SER A 50 -20.41 5.21 -16.93
N PHE A 51 -21.69 5.57 -16.79
CA PHE A 51 -22.23 6.78 -17.39
C PHE A 51 -21.47 8.04 -16.93
N GLN A 52 -21.16 8.15 -15.64
CA GLN A 52 -20.37 9.26 -15.09
C GLN A 52 -18.96 9.29 -15.68
N GLY A 53 -18.31 8.14 -15.81
CA GLY A 53 -17.00 8.03 -16.44
C GLY A 53 -17.01 8.45 -17.91
N LYS A 54 -18.03 8.03 -18.67
CA LYS A 54 -18.21 8.42 -20.07
C LYS A 54 -18.51 9.90 -20.23
N LEU A 55 -19.32 10.48 -19.34
CA LEU A 55 -19.58 11.91 -19.32
C LEU A 55 -18.31 12.72 -19.01
N ASN A 56 -17.51 12.27 -18.05
CA ASN A 56 -16.24 12.91 -17.72
C ASN A 56 -15.23 12.83 -18.89
N GLN A 57 -15.14 11.68 -19.56
CA GLN A 57 -14.31 11.53 -20.76
C GLN A 57 -14.74 12.50 -21.86
N TYR A 58 -16.05 12.58 -22.12
CA TYR A 58 -16.59 13.50 -23.11
C TYR A 58 -16.29 14.97 -22.77
N TYR A 59 -16.37 15.36 -21.48
CA TYR A 59 -16.05 16.72 -21.06
C TYR A 59 -14.57 17.06 -21.23
N LEU A 60 -13.66 16.11 -20.96
CA LEU A 60 -12.21 16.32 -21.03
C LEU A 60 -11.67 16.24 -22.47
N TYR A 61 -12.13 15.26 -23.25
CA TYR A 61 -11.56 14.93 -24.56
C TYR A 61 -12.48 15.24 -25.74
N GLY A 62 -13.76 15.56 -25.49
CA GLY A 62 -14.78 15.74 -26.54
C GLY A 62 -15.33 14.43 -27.12
N ASP A 63 -14.82 13.27 -26.71
CA ASP A 63 -15.30 11.95 -27.10
C ASP A 63 -15.10 10.93 -25.98
N THR A 64 -15.73 9.76 -26.12
CA THR A 64 -15.58 8.63 -25.19
C THR A 64 -14.44 7.71 -25.64
N GLN A 65 -13.63 7.27 -24.69
CA GLN A 65 -12.45 6.44 -24.96
C GLN A 65 -12.79 4.93 -24.93
N ASP A 66 -11.98 4.10 -25.58
CA ASP A 66 -12.15 2.65 -25.49
C ASP A 66 -11.72 2.12 -24.11
N CYS A 67 -12.65 1.43 -23.43
CA CYS A 67 -12.42 0.82 -22.13
C CYS A 67 -11.96 -0.64 -22.23
N GLY A 68 -11.90 -1.22 -23.43
CA GLY A 68 -11.54 -2.62 -23.67
C GLY A 68 -10.18 -2.98 -23.10
N HIS A 69 -9.24 -2.03 -23.11
CA HIS A 69 -7.91 -2.22 -22.55
C HIS A 69 -7.90 -2.60 -21.07
N TRP A 70 -8.73 -1.95 -20.24
CA TRP A 70 -8.85 -2.29 -18.81
C TRP A 70 -9.38 -3.70 -18.57
N LYS A 71 -10.29 -4.15 -19.43
CA LYS A 71 -10.81 -5.52 -19.40
C LYS A 71 -9.74 -6.53 -19.76
N HIS A 72 -8.90 -6.21 -20.74
CA HIS A 72 -7.77 -7.05 -21.14
C HIS A 72 -6.75 -7.19 -20.01
N LEU A 73 -6.32 -6.08 -19.40
CA LEU A 73 -5.39 -6.09 -18.27
C LEU A 73 -5.93 -6.87 -17.07
N HIS A 74 -7.22 -6.74 -16.78
CA HIS A 74 -7.87 -7.53 -15.74
C HIS A 74 -7.80 -9.04 -16.03
N SER A 75 -8.01 -9.46 -17.29
CA SER A 75 -7.83 -10.86 -17.69
C SER A 75 -6.38 -11.31 -17.55
N MET A 76 -5.43 -10.54 -18.09
CA MET A 76 -4.01 -10.85 -17.99
C MET A 76 -3.53 -10.96 -16.55
N CYS A 77 -4.02 -10.09 -15.67
CA CYS A 77 -3.73 -10.12 -14.24
C CYS A 77 -4.23 -11.43 -13.60
N LYS A 78 -5.46 -11.85 -13.92
CA LYS A 78 -6.00 -13.13 -13.44
C LYS A 78 -5.20 -14.32 -13.94
N ASP A 79 -4.82 -14.30 -15.21
CA ASP A 79 -4.01 -15.35 -15.82
C ASP A 79 -2.62 -15.40 -15.16
N TYR A 80 -2.02 -14.24 -14.85
CA TYR A 80 -0.78 -14.15 -14.09
C TYR A 80 -0.93 -14.72 -12.68
N LEU A 81 -2.00 -14.40 -11.95
CA LEU A 81 -2.22 -14.97 -10.61
C LEU A 81 -2.39 -16.49 -10.64
N LEU A 82 -2.94 -17.05 -11.73
CA LEU A 82 -3.11 -18.50 -11.87
C LEU A 82 -1.82 -19.21 -12.30
N THR A 83 -1.06 -18.61 -13.21
CA THR A 83 0.07 -19.28 -13.89
C THR A 83 1.44 -18.86 -13.36
N SER A 84 1.55 -17.69 -12.73
CA SER A 84 2.81 -17.02 -12.41
C SER A 84 3.75 -16.89 -13.61
N ASP A 85 3.20 -16.71 -14.82
CA ASP A 85 3.99 -16.52 -16.04
C ASP A 85 4.69 -15.15 -16.03
N ILE A 86 6.03 -15.18 -16.04
CA ILE A 86 6.91 -14.02 -16.09
C ILE A 86 6.58 -13.12 -17.29
N LYS A 87 6.15 -13.68 -18.43
CA LYS A 87 5.77 -12.88 -19.61
C LYS A 87 4.49 -12.08 -19.42
N LEU A 88 3.57 -12.56 -18.58
CA LEU A 88 2.36 -11.80 -18.22
C LEU A 88 2.72 -10.70 -17.22
N GLU A 89 3.58 -11.04 -16.25
CA GLU A 89 4.11 -10.07 -15.28
C GLU A 89 4.81 -8.89 -15.96
N GLU A 90 5.75 -9.17 -16.87
CA GLU A 90 6.51 -8.14 -17.60
C GLU A 90 5.58 -7.21 -18.39
N ARG A 91 4.57 -7.76 -19.08
CA ARG A 91 3.61 -6.96 -19.85
C ARG A 91 2.71 -6.11 -18.95
N LEU A 92 2.29 -6.64 -17.81
CA LEU A 92 1.51 -5.92 -16.82
C LEU A 92 2.29 -4.76 -16.21
N VAL A 93 3.55 -5.00 -15.82
CA VAL A 93 4.45 -3.98 -15.29
C VAL A 93 4.75 -2.92 -16.33
N GLU A 94 5.03 -3.31 -17.58
CA GLU A 94 5.26 -2.38 -18.67
C GLU A 94 4.06 -1.45 -18.86
N HIS A 95 2.85 -2.01 -18.92
CA HIS A 95 1.65 -1.19 -19.06
C HIS A 95 1.45 -0.20 -17.89
N GLU A 96 1.64 -0.65 -16.65
CA GLU A 96 1.53 0.22 -15.47
C GLU A 96 2.58 1.33 -15.48
N PHE A 97 3.80 0.99 -15.90
CA PHE A 97 4.90 1.91 -16.06
C PHE A 97 4.56 2.98 -17.11
N GLN A 98 4.11 2.57 -18.28
CA GLN A 98 3.68 3.46 -19.36
C GLN A 98 2.58 4.41 -18.89
N ARG A 99 1.53 3.89 -18.22
CA ARG A 99 0.44 4.72 -17.70
C ARG A 99 0.92 5.73 -16.65
N SER A 100 1.83 5.31 -15.77
CA SER A 100 2.41 6.21 -14.76
C SER A 100 3.22 7.32 -15.41
N HIS A 101 4.02 6.98 -16.43
CA HIS A 101 4.84 7.93 -17.16
C HIS A 101 3.99 8.93 -17.94
N HIS A 102 2.95 8.45 -18.61
CA HIS A 102 2.00 9.29 -19.34
C HIS A 102 1.36 10.33 -18.42
N ARG A 103 0.84 9.92 -17.25
CA ARG A 103 0.28 10.86 -16.25
C ARG A 103 1.26 11.95 -15.84
N VAL A 104 2.54 11.59 -15.64
CA VAL A 104 3.59 12.56 -15.27
C VAL A 104 3.92 13.47 -16.45
N GLN A 105 3.98 12.95 -17.67
CA GLN A 105 4.23 13.74 -18.87
C GLN A 105 3.10 14.75 -19.12
N GLU A 106 1.83 14.32 -19.07
CA GLU A 106 0.67 15.21 -19.22
C GLU A 106 0.66 16.29 -18.15
N ALA A 107 0.92 15.91 -16.90
CA ALA A 107 1.00 16.87 -15.82
C ALA A 107 2.16 17.87 -16.01
N ARG A 108 3.26 17.48 -16.66
CA ARG A 108 4.41 18.37 -16.95
C ARG A 108 4.23 19.21 -18.20
N ALA A 109 3.46 18.72 -19.16
CA ALA A 109 3.12 19.44 -20.38
C ALA A 109 2.10 20.56 -20.13
N ASN A 110 1.44 20.55 -18.97
CA ASN A 110 0.51 21.59 -18.57
C ASN A 110 1.25 22.92 -18.35
N ASP A 111 0.86 23.95 -19.12
CA ASP A 111 1.40 25.31 -19.06
C ASP A 111 0.61 26.23 -18.11
N VAL A 112 -0.52 25.76 -17.57
CA VAL A 112 -1.39 26.54 -16.68
C VAL A 112 -0.84 26.57 -15.25
N TRP A 113 -0.19 25.50 -14.81
CA TRP A 113 0.29 25.35 -13.42
C TRP A 113 1.79 25.10 -13.38
N GLU A 114 2.50 25.93 -12.61
CA GLU A 114 3.92 25.71 -12.32
C GLU A 114 4.11 24.72 -11.17
N TYR A 115 5.10 23.84 -11.29
CA TYR A 115 5.47 22.93 -10.21
C TYR A 115 6.12 23.71 -9.07
N ARG A 116 5.61 23.52 -7.85
CA ARG A 116 6.21 24.08 -6.64
C ARG A 116 7.57 23.43 -6.39
N THR A 117 8.59 24.24 -6.15
CA THR A 117 9.92 23.78 -5.72
C THR A 117 9.94 23.45 -4.23
N GLU A 118 9.17 24.19 -3.43
CA GLU A 118 9.09 24.07 -1.99
C GLU A 118 7.62 24.14 -1.52
N PRO A 119 7.26 23.48 -0.41
CA PRO A 119 5.94 23.65 0.19
C PRO A 119 5.75 25.11 0.63
N PRO A 120 4.52 25.64 0.64
CA PRO A 120 4.23 26.96 1.19
C PRO A 120 4.73 27.10 2.65
N ASP A 121 5.20 28.30 3.03
CA ASP A 121 5.71 28.58 4.38
C ASP A 121 4.70 28.28 5.50
N ASP A 122 3.41 28.43 5.18
CA ASP A 122 2.29 28.20 6.09
C ASP A 122 1.71 26.78 6.01
N TRP A 123 2.27 25.89 5.20
CA TRP A 123 1.79 24.51 5.04
C TRP A 123 1.79 23.72 6.36
N PHE A 124 2.72 24.05 7.27
CA PHE A 124 2.84 23.44 8.59
C PHE A 124 2.13 24.22 9.70
N LYS A 125 1.47 25.35 9.39
CA LYS A 125 0.75 26.09 10.43
C LYS A 125 -0.48 25.30 10.85
N PRO A 126 -0.72 25.14 12.16
CA PRO A 126 -1.96 24.54 12.63
C PRO A 126 -3.13 25.38 12.13
N VAL A 127 -4.17 24.72 11.62
CA VAL A 127 -5.30 25.44 11.05
C VAL A 127 -5.99 26.26 12.15
N GLU A 128 -6.11 27.57 11.94
CA GLU A 128 -6.57 28.51 12.97
C GLU A 128 -8.10 28.54 13.15
N HIS A 129 -8.87 27.84 12.30
CA HIS A 129 -10.32 27.81 12.44
C HIS A 129 -10.71 26.93 13.62
N GLU A 130 -11.24 27.59 14.65
CA GLU A 130 -12.01 27.06 15.77
C GLU A 130 -11.61 25.65 16.24
N LYS A 131 -10.42 25.56 16.86
CA LYS A 131 -10.06 24.39 17.67
C LYS A 131 -11.23 24.07 18.58
N THR A 132 -11.80 22.87 18.42
CA THR A 132 -12.86 22.38 19.30
C THR A 132 -12.37 22.40 20.76
N HIS A 133 -13.28 22.47 21.73
CA HIS A 133 -12.88 22.43 23.15
C HIS A 133 -12.08 21.15 23.47
N GLU A 134 -12.34 20.06 22.73
CA GLU A 134 -11.64 18.79 22.83
C GLU A 134 -10.20 18.86 22.29
N GLU A 135 -9.96 19.54 21.16
CA GLU A 135 -8.61 19.76 20.64
C GLU A 135 -7.78 20.70 21.53
N LYS A 136 -8.41 21.69 22.17
CA LYS A 136 -7.73 22.56 23.14
C LYS A 136 -7.27 21.78 24.38
N ASP A 137 -8.14 20.92 24.91
CA ASP A 137 -7.84 20.04 26.05
C ASP A 137 -6.71 19.05 25.73
N TRP A 138 -6.70 18.46 24.53
CA TRP A 138 -5.65 17.54 24.11
C TRP A 138 -4.29 18.24 23.93
N LEU A 139 -4.27 19.44 23.34
CA LEU A 139 -3.05 20.23 23.18
C LEU A 139 -2.48 20.74 24.51
N GLU A 140 -3.34 21.08 25.47
CA GLU A 140 -2.94 21.44 26.83
C GLU A 140 -2.33 20.25 27.58
N LYS A 141 -2.92 19.06 27.46
CA LYS A 141 -2.35 17.84 28.04
C LYS A 141 -0.98 17.49 27.46
N ILE A 142 -0.77 17.72 26.17
CA ILE A 142 0.51 17.46 25.50
C ILE A 142 1.60 18.43 25.94
N SER A 143 1.27 19.72 26.08
CA SER A 143 2.25 20.73 26.51
C SER A 143 2.74 20.51 27.95
N LEU A 144 1.95 19.79 28.77
CA LEU A 144 2.30 19.40 30.14
C LEU A 144 3.14 18.11 30.24
N LEU A 145 3.24 17.30 29.17
CA LEU A 145 3.99 16.03 29.18
C LEU A 145 5.48 16.18 29.58
N PRO A 146 6.21 17.23 29.17
CA PRO A 146 7.59 17.44 29.61
C PRO A 146 7.70 17.67 31.13
N ALA A 147 6.75 18.38 31.73
CA ALA A 147 6.73 18.63 33.17
C ALA A 147 6.35 17.37 33.98
N ILE A 148 5.41 16.58 33.47
CA ILE A 148 4.99 15.30 34.07
C ILE A 148 6.13 14.28 34.02
N THR A 149 6.87 14.21 32.91
CA THR A 149 8.01 13.29 32.77
C THR A 149 9.18 13.67 33.68
N ALA A 150 9.45 14.96 33.86
CA ALA A 150 10.43 15.46 34.84
C ALA A 150 10.02 15.14 36.29
N ALA A 151 8.77 15.40 36.68
CA ALA A 151 8.29 15.06 38.02
C ALA A 151 8.29 13.53 38.30
N ARG A 152 8.14 12.71 37.25
CA ARG A 152 8.22 11.25 37.34
C ARG A 152 9.66 10.75 37.48
N SER A 153 10.64 11.40 36.86
CA SER A 153 12.06 11.05 37.10
C SER A 153 12.48 11.38 38.53
N ASP A 154 12.03 12.51 39.07
CA ASP A 154 12.40 12.97 40.41
C ASP A 154 11.85 12.03 41.50
N SER A 155 10.62 11.53 41.33
CA SER A 155 10.03 10.53 42.23
C SER A 155 10.64 9.13 42.11
N MET A 156 11.17 8.75 40.94
CA MET A 156 11.94 7.51 40.80
C MET A 156 13.32 7.60 41.46
N GLU A 157 13.88 8.81 41.56
CA GLU A 157 15.19 9.05 42.21
C GLU A 157 15.08 9.00 43.74
N GLU A 158 13.96 9.46 44.31
CA GLU A 158 13.65 9.35 45.75
C GLU A 158 13.42 7.88 46.19
N SER A 159 12.97 7.01 45.29
CA SER A 159 12.82 5.57 45.56
C SER A 159 14.14 4.79 45.64
N LYS A 160 15.27 5.36 45.17
CA LYS A 160 16.60 4.74 45.25
C LYS A 160 17.30 4.94 46.60
N GLN A 161 16.69 5.67 47.53
CA GLN A 161 17.20 5.85 48.89
C GLN A 161 16.36 5.03 49.88
N ARG A 162 16.39 3.71 49.75
CA ARG A 162 16.12 2.78 50.86
C ARG A 162 17.34 1.94 51.17
N THR A 163 17.51 1.71 52.47
CA THR A 163 18.71 1.39 53.22
C THR A 163 19.42 0.08 52.82
N PRO A 164 20.74 -0.04 53.02
CA PRO A 164 21.48 -1.28 52.75
C PRO A 164 21.09 -2.35 53.77
N GLY A 165 20.49 -3.45 53.34
CA GLY A 165 20.19 -4.58 54.22
C GLY A 165 19.17 -5.62 53.77
N GLU A 166 18.74 -5.64 52.50
CA GLU A 166 17.81 -6.66 52.01
C GLU A 166 18.39 -7.27 50.73
N ILE A 167 18.58 -8.59 50.75
CA ILE A 167 19.17 -9.35 49.64
C ILE A 167 18.16 -9.34 48.49
N ASP A 168 18.60 -8.87 47.33
CA ASP A 168 17.79 -8.73 46.12
C ASP A 168 17.34 -10.13 45.62
N ASP A 169 16.03 -10.37 45.54
CA ASP A 169 15.43 -11.64 45.07
C ASP A 169 15.92 -12.05 43.66
N PHE A 170 16.43 -11.09 42.89
CA PHE A 170 17.04 -11.31 41.58
C PHE A 170 18.40 -12.04 41.64
N GLU A 171 19.15 -11.89 42.73
CA GLU A 171 20.43 -12.57 42.92
C GLU A 171 20.22 -14.03 43.37
N TYR A 172 19.15 -14.27 44.14
CA TYR A 172 18.69 -15.63 44.48
C TYR A 172 18.25 -16.41 43.22
N LEU A 173 17.51 -15.79 42.30
CA LEU A 173 17.09 -16.43 41.04
C LEU A 173 18.25 -16.75 40.09
N LYS A 174 19.29 -15.89 40.05
CA LYS A 174 20.52 -16.18 39.30
C LYS A 174 21.30 -17.37 39.88
N SER A 175 21.25 -17.57 41.20
CA SER A 175 21.90 -18.73 41.85
C SER A 175 21.24 -20.07 41.50
N ILE A 176 19.95 -20.06 41.14
CA ILE A 176 19.18 -21.26 40.78
C ILE A 176 19.40 -21.61 39.30
N ALA A 177 19.52 -20.61 38.43
CA ALA A 177 19.64 -20.81 36.97
C ALA A 177 20.99 -21.41 36.51
N GLY A 178 22.01 -21.46 37.38
CA GLY A 178 23.31 -22.06 37.08
C GLY A 178 23.39 -23.59 37.19
N LYS A 179 22.30 -24.27 37.58
CA LYS A 179 22.29 -25.73 37.82
C LYS A 179 21.19 -26.44 37.02
N SER A 180 21.28 -26.43 35.70
CA SER A 180 20.76 -27.54 34.88
C SER A 180 21.44 -27.57 33.52
N SER A 181 22.53 -28.33 33.45
CA SER A 181 23.05 -28.87 32.21
C SER A 181 22.38 -30.23 32.02
N VAL A 182 21.46 -30.38 31.07
CA VAL A 182 21.18 -31.69 30.45
C VAL A 182 20.87 -31.54 28.96
N LYS A 183 21.64 -32.36 28.24
CA LYS A 183 21.79 -32.67 26.82
C LYS A 183 20.54 -33.08 26.02
N THR A 184 20.62 -32.72 24.73
CA THR A 184 20.43 -33.52 23.49
C THR A 184 19.06 -33.91 22.93
N ASN A 185 18.95 -33.55 21.64
CA ASN A 185 18.69 -34.35 20.43
C ASN A 185 17.27 -34.74 20.02
N ALA A 186 17.11 -34.58 18.70
CA ALA A 186 16.05 -35.04 17.82
C ALA A 186 15.73 -36.53 17.97
N GLU A 187 14.42 -36.83 17.88
CA GLU A 187 13.77 -37.97 17.21
C GLU A 187 12.38 -38.19 17.84
N ASN A 188 11.31 -37.73 17.19
CA ASN A 188 10.05 -38.50 16.97
C ASN A 188 8.93 -37.58 16.44
N MET A 189 8.42 -37.91 15.26
CA MET A 189 6.99 -38.11 14.93
C MET A 189 6.83 -38.06 13.40
N GLN A 190 7.20 -39.17 12.76
CA GLN A 190 6.43 -39.70 11.65
C GLN A 190 5.10 -40.27 12.21
N ASN A 191 4.09 -40.39 11.35
CA ASN A 191 2.72 -40.87 11.55
C ASN A 191 1.72 -39.88 12.16
N VAL A 192 0.89 -39.27 11.30
CA VAL A 192 -0.51 -39.71 11.10
C VAL A 192 -0.94 -39.38 9.66
N ASN A 193 -0.98 -40.41 8.81
CA ASN A 193 -1.81 -40.45 7.60
C ASN A 193 -2.96 -41.44 7.87
N ASN A 194 -4.11 -41.17 7.25
CA ASN A 194 -5.34 -41.99 7.14
C ASN A 194 -6.36 -41.89 8.27
N THR A 195 -7.53 -41.30 7.98
CA THR A 195 -8.72 -42.12 7.61
C THR A 195 -9.90 -41.29 7.10
N SER A 196 -10.47 -41.77 5.97
CA SER A 196 -11.86 -41.67 5.45
C SER A 196 -12.51 -40.29 5.29
N GLY A 197 -13.02 -39.87 4.12
CA GLY A 197 -13.63 -40.64 3.03
C GLY A 197 -15.13 -40.82 3.26
N GLN A 198 -15.94 -39.84 2.84
CA GLN A 198 -17.36 -40.05 2.54
C GLN A 198 -17.75 -39.29 1.27
N THR A 199 -18.07 -40.07 0.25
CA THR A 199 -18.70 -39.69 -1.01
C THR A 199 -20.21 -39.53 -0.81
N SER A 200 -20.80 -38.45 -1.34
CA SER A 200 -22.24 -38.34 -1.57
C SER A 200 -22.48 -37.89 -3.01
N THR A 201 -23.06 -38.82 -3.76
CA THR A 201 -23.55 -38.69 -5.14
C THR A 201 -25.03 -38.27 -5.13
N ALA A 202 -25.38 -37.26 -5.92
CA ALA A 202 -26.67 -37.06 -6.63
C ALA A 202 -26.65 -35.64 -7.25
N SER A 203 -27.26 -35.30 -8.37
CA SER A 203 -27.87 -36.01 -9.50
C SER A 203 -28.02 -34.95 -10.60
N ARG A 204 -28.00 -35.39 -11.86
CA ARG A 204 -28.17 -34.57 -13.06
C ARG A 204 -29.57 -33.93 -13.10
N CYS A 205 -29.64 -32.66 -13.49
CA CYS A 205 -30.85 -32.06 -14.05
C CYS A 205 -30.63 -31.80 -15.54
N VAL A 206 -31.43 -32.48 -16.37
CA VAL A 206 -31.62 -32.20 -17.79
C VAL A 206 -32.77 -31.20 -17.89
N ILE A 207 -32.57 -30.10 -18.60
CA ILE A 207 -33.63 -29.17 -18.98
C ILE A 207 -34.05 -29.53 -20.40
N SER A 208 -35.36 -29.74 -20.56
CA SER A 208 -36.07 -29.92 -21.83
C SER A 208 -36.37 -28.58 -22.48
#